data_AF-A0A9W3SC57-F1
#
_entry.id   AF-A0A9W3SC57-F1
#
_cell.length_a   1.000
_cell.length_b   1.000
_cell.length_c   1.000
_cell.angle_alpha   90.00
_cell.angle_beta   90.00
_cell.angle_gamma   90.00
#
_symmetry.space_group_name_H-M   'P 1'
#
loop_
_entity.id
_entity.type
_entity.pdbx_description
1 polymer ?
#
loop_
_entity_poly.entity_id
_entity_poly.type
_entity_poly.pdbx_seq_one_letter_code
_entity_poly.pdbx_strand_id
1 'polypeptide(L)'
;MSGKIDSIDKFILLWGDNMTLYIALLRGINVGGHKVIKMADLKRVFESIGLKQVKTYIQSGNIVFESEEGINFLKDRIQSEIKKEFDFDVPVMLRTHDEFINIIKQCPYEVHLLLEGESVHVAFLANVLSEEESSQLLTFKSELEDCYIDEKVVYLFFQK
;
A
#
# COMPACT_ATOMS: atom_id res chain seq x y z
N MET A 1 1.39 38.63 3.75
CA MET A 1 2.86 38.49 3.64
C MET A 1 3.15 37.37 2.66
N SER A 2 3.48 37.72 1.42
CA SER A 2 3.78 36.76 0.36
C SER A 2 5.25 36.36 0.49
N GLY A 3 5.51 35.12 0.91
CA GLY A 3 6.86 34.56 0.94
C GLY A 3 7.34 34.34 -0.48
N LYS A 4 8.39 35.04 -0.90
CA LYS A 4 9.11 34.70 -2.13
C LYS A 4 9.76 33.33 -1.91
N ILE A 5 9.36 32.36 -2.72
CA ILE A 5 10.07 31.08 -2.87
C ILE A 5 11.43 31.41 -3.51
N ASP A 6 12.52 31.01 -2.88
CA ASP A 6 13.87 31.36 -3.32
C ASP A 6 14.22 30.65 -4.63
N SER A 7 15.16 31.21 -5.39
CA SER A 7 15.55 30.67 -6.70
C SER A 7 16.13 29.26 -6.62
N ILE A 8 16.62 28.84 -5.45
CA ILE A 8 17.10 27.47 -5.16
C ILE A 8 15.91 26.53 -4.94
N ASP A 9 14.88 26.94 -4.20
CA ASP A 9 13.64 26.16 -4.06
C ASP A 9 12.95 25.99 -5.42
N LYS A 10 12.98 27.03 -6.26
CA LYS A 10 12.49 26.94 -7.63
C LYS A 10 13.38 26.03 -8.50
N PHE A 11 14.69 25.99 -8.26
CA PHE A 11 15.60 25.07 -8.95
C PHE A 11 15.37 23.62 -8.51
N ILE A 12 15.15 23.36 -7.21
CA ILE A 12 14.82 22.04 -6.66
C ILE A 12 13.43 21.59 -7.11
N LEU A 13 12.45 22.49 -7.27
CA LEU A 13 11.15 22.15 -7.86
C LEU A 13 11.23 21.90 -9.38
N LEU A 14 12.28 22.39 -10.06
CA LEU A 14 12.49 22.21 -11.50
C LEU A 14 13.49 21.08 -11.83
N TRP A 15 14.33 20.65 -10.89
CA TRP A 15 15.44 19.70 -11.07
C TRP A 15 15.62 18.71 -9.90
N GLY A 16 14.76 18.73 -8.90
CA GLY A 16 14.68 17.69 -7.88
C GLY A 16 13.84 16.56 -8.42
N ASP A 17 14.36 15.33 -8.35
CA ASP A 17 13.68 14.14 -8.82
C ASP A 17 12.23 14.12 -8.29
N ASN A 18 11.27 14.37 -9.19
CA ASN A 18 9.84 14.36 -8.89
C ASN A 18 9.33 12.92 -8.69
N MET A 19 10.25 12.00 -8.39
CA MET A 19 10.08 10.56 -8.30
C MET A 19 9.54 10.21 -6.92
N THR A 20 8.30 9.76 -6.90
CA THR A 20 7.71 9.20 -5.69
C THR A 20 7.99 7.69 -5.63
N LEU A 21 8.44 7.22 -4.48
CA LEU A 21 8.55 5.79 -4.19
C LEU A 21 7.17 5.25 -3.79
N TYR A 22 6.67 4.29 -4.55
CA TYR A 22 5.37 3.66 -4.37
C TYR A 22 5.49 2.21 -3.92
N ILE A 23 4.51 1.79 -3.13
CA ILE A 23 4.22 0.39 -2.80
C ILE A 23 2.89 0.02 -3.45
N ALA A 24 2.90 -0.97 -4.34
CA ALA A 24 1.71 -1.63 -4.85
C ALA A 24 1.42 -2.92 -4.06
N LEU A 25 0.18 -3.03 -3.59
CA LEU A 25 -0.37 -4.17 -2.88
C LEU A 25 -1.47 -4.79 -3.75
N LEU A 26 -1.17 -5.95 -4.33
CA LEU A 26 -2.09 -6.73 -5.16
C LEU A 26 -2.73 -7.81 -4.30
N ARG A 27 -4.06 -7.96 -4.39
CA ARG A 27 -4.79 -8.98 -3.63
C ARG A 27 -5.31 -10.11 -4.51
N GLY A 28 -5.32 -11.32 -3.93
CA GLY A 28 -5.95 -12.49 -4.54
C GLY A 28 -5.18 -13.11 -5.70
N ILE A 29 -3.86 -12.90 -5.78
CA ILE A 29 -2.98 -13.60 -6.72
C ILE A 29 -2.25 -14.75 -6.02
N ASN A 30 -1.89 -15.80 -6.75
CA ASN A 30 -1.12 -16.95 -6.23
C ASN A 30 -1.72 -17.67 -5.00
N VAL A 31 -3.02 -17.52 -4.76
CA VAL A 31 -3.73 -18.17 -3.65
C VAL A 31 -4.64 -19.28 -4.18
N GLY A 32 -4.57 -20.47 -3.58
CA GLY A 32 -5.41 -21.61 -3.97
C GLY A 32 -5.27 -22.06 -5.43
N GLY A 33 -4.15 -21.75 -6.10
CA GLY A 33 -3.95 -22.05 -7.52
C GLY A 33 -4.70 -21.12 -8.49
N HIS A 34 -5.36 -20.07 -7.99
CA HIS A 34 -6.03 -19.07 -8.81
C HIS A 34 -5.13 -17.87 -9.10
N LYS A 35 -5.34 -17.21 -10.25
CA LYS A 35 -4.65 -15.99 -10.67
C LYS A 35 -3.12 -16.12 -10.49
N VAL A 36 -2.57 -17.19 -11.06
CA VAL A 36 -1.15 -17.52 -10.93
C VAL A 36 -0.32 -16.57 -11.77
N ILE A 37 0.57 -15.82 -11.12
CA ILE A 37 1.50 -14.89 -11.76
C ILE A 37 2.90 -15.18 -11.25
N LYS A 38 3.84 -15.42 -12.18
CA LYS A 38 5.26 -15.45 -11.82
C LYS A 38 5.73 -14.03 -11.54
N MET A 39 6.46 -13.84 -10.44
CA MET A 39 6.91 -12.50 -10.04
C MET A 39 7.83 -11.82 -11.05
N ALA A 40 8.55 -12.60 -11.87
CA ALA A 40 9.35 -12.06 -12.98
C ALA A 40 8.46 -11.47 -14.09
N ASP A 41 7.32 -12.09 -14.39
CA ASP A 41 6.35 -11.58 -15.36
C ASP A 41 5.67 -10.33 -14.81
N LEU A 42 5.25 -10.36 -13.54
CA LEU A 42 4.67 -9.19 -12.87
C LEU A 42 5.63 -8.00 -12.87
N LYS A 43 6.90 -8.23 -12.52
CA LYS A 43 7.93 -7.20 -12.57
C LYS A 43 8.06 -6.60 -13.98
N ARG A 44 8.07 -7.44 -15.02
CA ARG A 44 8.15 -7.00 -16.41
C ARG A 44 6.98 -6.12 -16.82
N VAL A 45 5.76 -6.41 -16.35
CA VAL A 45 4.58 -5.56 -16.59
C VAL A 45 4.77 -4.16 -16.02
N PHE A 46 5.33 -4.04 -14.81
CA PHE A 46 5.60 -2.73 -14.21
C PHE A 46 6.70 -1.98 -14.99
N GLU A 47 7.76 -2.68 -15.39
CA GLU A 47 8.86 -2.10 -16.18
C GLU A 47 8.42 -1.67 -17.59
N SER A 48 7.51 -2.42 -18.23
CA SER A 48 7.07 -2.16 -19.61
C SER A 48 6.26 -0.87 -19.73
N ILE A 49 5.61 -0.42 -18.65
CA ILE A 49 4.92 0.87 -18.60
C ILE A 49 5.78 2.02 -18.10
N GLY A 50 7.10 1.80 -17.96
CA GLY A 50 8.07 2.84 -17.69
C GLY A 50 8.37 3.08 -16.22
N LEU A 51 7.79 2.29 -15.29
CA LEU A 51 8.08 2.39 -13.86
C LEU A 51 9.53 2.00 -13.58
N LYS A 52 10.16 2.71 -12.64
CA LYS A 52 11.60 2.57 -12.36
C LYS A 52 11.82 1.78 -11.09
N GLN A 53 13.03 1.23 -10.96
CA GLN A 53 13.51 0.56 -9.74
C GLN A 53 12.57 -0.55 -9.21
N VAL A 54 11.88 -1.25 -10.12
CA VAL A 54 10.85 -2.23 -9.76
C VAL A 54 11.45 -3.42 -9.01
N LYS A 55 10.94 -3.66 -7.81
CA LYS A 55 11.28 -4.78 -6.94
C LYS A 55 10.02 -5.47 -6.46
N THR A 56 10.01 -6.80 -6.47
CA THR A 56 8.92 -7.60 -5.91
C THR A 56 9.35 -8.18 -4.56
N TYR A 57 8.40 -8.33 -3.65
CA TYR A 57 8.59 -8.98 -2.36
C TYR A 57 7.80 -10.30 -2.35
N ILE A 58 8.53 -11.41 -2.24
CA ILE A 58 8.02 -12.79 -2.24
C ILE A 58 6.99 -13.06 -3.37
N GLN A 59 6.07 -14.02 -3.19
CA GLN A 59 4.98 -14.30 -4.15
C GLN A 59 3.62 -13.73 -3.72
N SER A 60 3.62 -12.70 -2.85
CA SER A 60 2.41 -12.16 -2.21
C SER A 60 1.73 -11.04 -2.99
N GLY A 61 2.34 -10.56 -4.08
CA GLY A 61 1.80 -9.41 -4.82
C GLY A 61 2.18 -8.05 -4.25
N ASN A 62 3.32 -7.96 -3.55
CA ASN A 62 3.86 -6.71 -3.04
C ASN A 62 4.99 -6.23 -3.94
N ILE A 63 4.88 -5.00 -4.46
CA ILE A 63 5.82 -4.43 -5.43
C ILE A 63 6.20 -3.02 -4.98
N VAL A 64 7.49 -2.69 -5.09
CA VAL A 64 8.02 -1.34 -4.86
C VAL A 64 8.58 -0.81 -6.18
N PHE A 65 8.28 0.44 -6.52
CA PHE A 65 8.74 1.09 -7.74
C PHE A 65 8.75 2.61 -7.57
N GLU A 66 9.41 3.31 -8.49
CA GLU A 66 9.46 4.77 -8.52
C GLU A 66 8.70 5.30 -9.75
N SER A 67 8.00 6.42 -9.58
CA SER A 67 7.28 7.10 -10.67
C SER A 67 7.05 8.59 -10.37
N GLU A 68 7.00 9.42 -11.42
CA GLU A 68 6.57 10.84 -11.36
C GLU A 68 5.04 10.99 -11.51
N GLU A 69 4.38 9.95 -11.99
CA GLU A 69 2.94 9.94 -12.26
C GLU A 69 2.10 9.88 -10.97
N GLY A 70 0.91 10.48 -11.01
CA GLY A 70 -0.02 10.49 -9.88
C GLY A 70 -0.64 9.12 -9.56
N ILE A 71 -0.95 8.90 -8.27
CA ILE A 71 -1.41 7.62 -7.73
C ILE A 71 -2.65 7.04 -8.43
N ASN A 72 -3.63 7.86 -8.81
CA ASN A 72 -4.86 7.40 -9.47
C ASN A 72 -4.57 6.88 -10.88
N PHE A 73 -3.77 7.63 -11.65
CA PHE A 73 -3.36 7.22 -12.99
C PHE A 73 -2.54 5.92 -12.95
N LEU A 74 -1.58 5.83 -12.02
CA LEU A 74 -0.77 4.64 -11.84
C LEU A 74 -1.61 3.41 -11.51
N LYS A 75 -2.56 3.54 -10.57
CA LYS A 75 -3.43 2.44 -10.17
C LYS A 75 -4.19 1.89 -11.38
N ASP A 76 -4.88 2.75 -12.12
CA ASP A 76 -5.70 2.34 -13.26
C ASP A 76 -4.85 1.73 -14.38
N ARG A 77 -3.67 2.33 -14.63
CA ARG A 77 -2.72 1.83 -15.64
C ARG A 77 -2.19 0.45 -15.27
N ILE A 78 -1.77 0.23 -14.03
CA ILE A 78 -1.28 -1.07 -13.55
C ILE A 78 -2.37 -2.12 -13.66
N GLN A 79 -3.61 -1.82 -13.25
CA GLN A 79 -4.73 -2.77 -13.35
C GLN A 79 -5.02 -3.15 -14.80
N SER A 80 -5.02 -2.17 -15.71
CA SER A 80 -5.24 -2.38 -17.15
C SER A 80 -4.17 -3.30 -17.76
N GLU A 81 -2.90 -3.07 -17.46
CA GLU A 81 -1.81 -3.86 -18.05
C GLU A 81 -1.72 -5.27 -17.46
N ILE A 82 -2.03 -5.44 -16.17
CA ILE A 82 -2.17 -6.77 -15.58
C ILE A 82 -3.31 -7.53 -16.27
N LYS A 83 -4.46 -6.88 -16.48
CA LYS A 83 -5.60 -7.51 -17.17
C LYS A 83 -5.23 -7.91 -18.60
N LYS A 84 -4.51 -7.04 -19.31
CA LYS A 84 -4.07 -7.29 -20.69
C LYS A 84 -3.06 -8.45 -20.78
N GLU A 85 -2.10 -8.54 -19.85
CA GLU A 85 -1.06 -9.57 -19.87
C GLU A 85 -1.58 -10.94 -19.39
N PHE A 86 -2.44 -10.95 -18.36
CA PHE A 86 -2.83 -12.18 -17.67
C PHE A 86 -4.30 -12.58 -17.83
N ASP A 87 -5.11 -11.76 -18.50
CA ASP A 87 -6.54 -11.99 -18.79
C ASP A 87 -7.47 -12.06 -17.55
N PHE A 88 -7.03 -11.56 -16.40
CA PHE A 88 -7.89 -11.44 -15.22
C PHE A 88 -7.67 -10.14 -14.44
N ASP A 89 -8.72 -9.71 -13.76
CA ASP A 89 -8.72 -8.49 -12.97
C ASP A 89 -8.06 -8.73 -11.62
N VAL A 90 -7.08 -7.87 -11.30
CA VAL A 90 -6.40 -7.86 -10.01
C VAL A 90 -6.66 -6.51 -9.33
N PRO A 91 -7.26 -6.47 -8.13
CA PRO A 91 -7.37 -5.23 -7.39
C PRO A 91 -5.98 -4.78 -6.93
N VAL A 92 -5.65 -3.52 -7.23
CA VAL A 92 -4.38 -2.88 -6.88
C VAL A 92 -4.67 -1.75 -5.91
N MET A 93 -3.92 -1.72 -4.81
CA MET A 93 -3.85 -0.58 -3.91
C MET A 93 -2.44 0.00 -3.95
N LEU A 94 -2.34 1.32 -4.00
CA LEU A 94 -1.07 2.03 -3.95
C LEU A 94 -0.96 2.80 -2.63
N ARG A 95 0.27 2.89 -2.12
CA ARG A 95 0.69 3.81 -1.06
C ARG A 95 2.01 4.44 -1.45
N THR A 96 2.25 5.68 -1.05
CA THR A 96 3.60 6.24 -1.11
C THR A 96 4.45 5.70 0.04
N HIS A 97 5.77 5.79 -0.10
CA HIS A 97 6.70 5.52 0.99
C HIS A 97 6.34 6.29 2.26
N ASP A 98 6.05 7.58 2.13
CA ASP A 98 5.80 8.45 3.28
C ASP A 98 4.48 8.08 3.98
N GLU A 99 3.43 7.78 3.23
CA GLU A 99 2.18 7.23 3.78
C GLU A 99 2.45 5.91 4.53
N PHE A 100 3.21 5.00 3.93
CA PHE A 100 3.50 3.70 4.52
C PHE A 100 4.31 3.81 5.82
N ILE A 101 5.31 4.70 5.85
CA ILE A 101 6.08 5.00 7.07
C ILE A 101 5.20 5.66 8.14
N ASN A 102 4.31 6.58 7.74
CA ASN A 102 3.40 7.22 8.68
C ASN A 102 2.47 6.20 9.35
N ILE A 103 1.93 5.26 8.57
CA ILE A 103 1.09 4.16 9.07
C ILE A 103 1.83 3.32 10.12
N ILE A 104 3.10 2.99 9.87
CA ILE A 104 3.89 2.24 10.86
C ILE A 104 4.06 3.06 12.16
N LYS A 105 4.33 4.36 12.04
CA LYS A 105 4.53 5.26 13.19
C LYS A 105 3.26 5.54 13.98
N GLN A 106 2.09 5.49 13.34
CA GLN A 106 0.78 5.72 13.95
C GLN A 106 0.16 4.46 14.56
N CYS A 107 0.84 3.31 14.45
CA CYS A 107 0.38 2.08 15.10
C CYS A 107 0.21 2.34 16.61
N PRO A 108 -0.99 2.14 17.16
CA PRO A 108 -1.29 2.44 18.57
C PRO A 108 -0.73 1.36 19.53
N TYR A 109 -0.20 0.27 18.98
CA TYR A 109 0.29 -0.88 19.71
C TYR A 109 1.82 -0.89 19.79
N GLU A 110 2.35 -1.25 20.95
CA GLU A 110 3.78 -1.37 21.20
C GLU A 110 4.33 -2.66 20.59
N VAL A 111 4.50 -2.67 19.26
CA VAL A 111 4.95 -3.84 18.48
C VAL A 111 6.29 -4.44 18.95
N HIS A 112 7.12 -3.65 19.63
CA HIS A 112 8.41 -4.10 20.16
C HIS A 112 8.30 -4.84 21.52
N LEU A 113 7.11 -4.87 22.12
CA LEU A 113 6.83 -5.50 23.41
C LEU A 113 5.95 -6.76 23.29
N LEU A 114 5.65 -7.21 22.06
CA LEU A 114 4.78 -8.36 21.81
C LEU A 114 5.33 -9.63 22.47
N LEU A 115 4.46 -10.33 23.19
CA LEU A 115 4.74 -11.63 23.77
C LEU A 115 4.61 -12.76 22.73
N GLU A 116 5.13 -13.93 23.08
CA GLU A 116 5.00 -15.11 22.22
C GLU A 116 3.53 -15.49 22.00
N GLY A 117 3.11 -15.49 20.73
CA GLY A 117 1.74 -15.76 20.31
C GLY A 117 0.91 -14.49 20.07
N GLU A 118 1.41 -13.32 20.45
CA GLU A 118 0.76 -12.05 20.13
C GLU A 118 1.14 -11.56 18.72
N SER A 119 0.24 -10.82 18.09
CA SER A 119 0.51 -10.25 16.77
C SER A 119 -0.25 -8.95 16.52
N VAL A 120 0.39 -8.05 15.77
CA VAL A 120 -0.27 -6.88 15.21
C VAL A 120 -0.39 -7.06 13.71
N HIS A 121 -1.60 -6.90 13.21
CA HIS A 121 -1.92 -6.91 11.79
C HIS A 121 -2.35 -5.51 11.36
N VAL A 122 -1.91 -5.10 10.17
CA VAL A 122 -2.34 -3.86 9.55
C VAL A 122 -3.12 -4.20 8.28
N ALA A 123 -4.39 -3.81 8.23
CA ALA A 123 -5.24 -3.97 7.08
C ALA A 123 -5.43 -2.63 6.38
N PHE A 124 -5.16 -2.61 5.07
CA PHE A 124 -5.35 -1.43 4.24
C PHE A 124 -6.71 -1.49 3.54
N LEU A 125 -7.50 -0.43 3.69
CA LEU A 125 -8.83 -0.30 3.12
C LEU A 125 -8.77 0.51 1.81
N ALA A 126 -9.62 0.14 0.86
CA ALA A 126 -9.77 0.89 -0.39
C ALA A 126 -10.46 2.24 -0.13
N ASN A 127 -11.44 2.24 0.77
CA ASN A 127 -12.26 3.37 1.15
C ASN A 127 -12.30 3.51 2.67
N VAL A 128 -12.65 4.70 3.14
CA VAL A 128 -12.95 4.92 4.57
C VAL A 128 -14.24 4.18 4.88
N LEU A 129 -14.30 3.53 6.05
CA LEU A 129 -15.50 2.85 6.51
C LEU A 129 -16.59 3.87 6.86
N SER A 130 -17.84 3.53 6.56
CA SER A 130 -18.99 4.21 7.15
C SER A 130 -19.04 4.03 8.67
N GLU A 131 -19.84 4.84 9.35
CA GLU A 131 -20.06 4.70 10.81
C GLU A 131 -20.64 3.31 11.16
N GLU A 132 -21.51 2.77 10.30
CA GLU A 132 -22.10 1.45 10.48
C GLU A 132 -21.05 0.34 10.33
N GLU A 133 -20.26 0.36 9.26
CA GLU A 133 -19.18 -0.62 9.04
C GLU A 133 -18.13 -0.55 10.15
N SER A 134 -17.79 0.66 10.60
CA SER A 134 -16.88 0.88 11.72
C SER A 134 -17.44 0.28 13.01
N SER A 135 -18.72 0.55 13.30
CA SER A 135 -19.39 0.02 14.49
C SER A 135 -19.42 -1.51 14.47
N GLN A 136 -19.74 -2.11 13.33
CA GLN A 136 -19.72 -3.56 13.14
C GLN A 136 -18.32 -4.14 13.39
N LEU A 137 -17.28 -3.54 12.81
CA LEU A 137 -15.90 -4.01 12.99
C LEU A 137 -15.45 -3.90 14.46
N LEU A 138 -15.85 -2.85 15.15
CA LEU A 138 -15.52 -2.64 16.57
C LEU A 138 -16.26 -3.60 17.50
N THR A 139 -17.33 -4.29 17.05
CA THR A 139 -18.00 -5.32 17.86
C THR A 139 -17.14 -6.56 18.10
N PHE A 140 -16.11 -6.79 17.27
CA PHE A 140 -15.16 -7.88 17.45
C PHE A 140 -14.11 -7.60 18.53
N LYS A 141 -14.07 -6.38 19.08
CA LYS A 141 -13.19 -6.07 20.20
C LYS A 141 -13.53 -6.93 21.42
N SER A 142 -12.49 -7.46 22.03
CA SER A 142 -12.55 -8.24 23.25
C SER A 142 -11.29 -8.00 24.10
N GLU A 143 -11.16 -8.70 25.22
CA GLU A 143 -9.91 -8.70 25.99
C GLU A 143 -8.74 -9.28 25.19
N LEU A 144 -9.02 -10.18 24.23
CA LEU A 144 -8.01 -10.88 23.43
C LEU A 144 -7.80 -10.25 22.05
N GLU A 145 -8.73 -9.45 21.56
CA GLU A 145 -8.66 -8.85 20.24
C GLU A 145 -8.97 -7.36 20.34
N ASP A 146 -8.01 -6.50 20.01
CA ASP A 146 -8.25 -5.06 19.92
C ASP A 146 -8.18 -4.58 18.46
N CYS A 147 -8.90 -3.51 18.19
CA CYS A 147 -9.08 -2.96 16.85
C CYS A 147 -9.00 -1.43 16.87
N TYR A 148 -8.13 -0.83 16.09
CA TYR A 148 -8.04 0.61 15.95
C TYR A 148 -8.20 0.99 14.49
N ILE A 149 -9.14 1.89 14.21
CA ILE A 149 -9.46 2.35 12.86
C ILE A 149 -8.93 3.77 12.72
N ASP A 150 -8.06 3.98 11.75
CA ASP A 150 -7.52 5.29 11.36
C ASP A 150 -7.70 5.47 9.84
N GLU A 151 -8.71 6.27 9.47
CA GLU A 151 -9.13 6.51 8.09
C GLU A 151 -9.29 5.22 7.24
N LYS A 152 -8.28 4.92 6.41
CA LYS A 152 -8.23 3.76 5.50
C LYS A 152 -7.31 2.66 5.99
N VAL A 153 -7.01 2.65 7.28
CA VAL A 153 -6.11 1.69 7.92
C VAL A 153 -6.79 1.16 9.16
N VAL A 154 -6.73 -0.17 9.31
CA VAL A 154 -7.17 -0.84 10.53
C VAL A 154 -5.99 -1.56 11.12
N TYR A 155 -5.70 -1.27 12.38
CA TYR A 155 -4.74 -2.00 13.19
C TYR A 155 -5.52 -3.01 14.03
N LEU A 156 -5.09 -4.26 13.98
CA LEU A 156 -5.68 -5.35 14.76
C LEU A 156 -4.59 -5.91 15.65
N PHE A 157 -4.87 -6.01 16.94
CA PHE A 157 -3.99 -6.61 17.91
C PHE A 157 -4.63 -7.88 18.45
N PHE A 158 -3.96 -9.02 18.24
CA PHE A 158 -4.40 -10.32 18.73
C PHE A 158 -3.49 -10.74 19.87
N GLN A 159 -4.09 -10.87 21.05
CA GLN A 159 -3.52 -11.47 22.25
C GLN A 159 -3.87 -12.96 22.29
N LYS A 160 -3.07 -13.71 23.03
CA LYS A 160 -3.21 -15.16 23.20
C LYS A 160 -4.39 -15.55 24.09
#